data_AF-A0A0S9C5V9-F1
#
_entry.id   AF-A0A0S9C5V9-F1
#
_cell.length_a   1.000
_cell.length_b   1.000
_cell.length_c   1.000
_cell.angle_alpha   90.00
_cell.angle_beta   90.00
_cell.angle_gamma   90.00
#
_symmetry.space_group_name_H-M   'P 1'
#
loop_
_entity.id
_entity.type
_entity.pdbx_description
1 polymer ?
#
loop_
_entity_poly.entity_id
_entity_poly.type
_entity_poly.pdbx_seq_one_letter_code
_entity_poly.pdbx_strand_id
1 'polypeptide(L)'
;MTHPPAAPNYIEQQAGSLQSGDHLLLPDGNRSAEIQRVDVETDDFGTPAMVLATLTGGGGLRIAAASTVLILEAAAEVVETPSDDDGSPLQLVEPAPEDDSVDVDSVHAVAGAQDKSGAQDKGGENDGDAAAVVVPPLPPAPPVVSGPSDEDLALIPAPAGTPEAVVEAAAGAHPKSVGVLLLSERLAKGINTKSGSCLKDLSDLAQELFIILKDPENALAVADLLNVLPFDGNRGRWSSVEASLALSSYICRQLGQEERAAVYEKFLRAPEAMETDPFKARINAKVRQRSLNEPNLYDKEIFRSMDNSNPDAEREWRLLRLEALLFLRAHGGSETIGAPELDRRIGNELESVRS
;
A
#
# COMPACT_ATOMS: atom_id res chain seq x y z
N MET A 1 27.40 -36.86 22.25
CA MET A 1 26.58 -36.03 21.36
C MET A 1 25.20 -35.94 21.98
N THR A 2 24.76 -34.76 22.39
CA THR A 2 23.40 -34.50 22.87
C THR A 2 22.69 -33.72 21.77
N HIS A 3 21.76 -34.36 21.07
CA HIS A 3 20.90 -33.63 20.14
C HIS A 3 19.99 -32.70 20.96
N PRO A 4 19.78 -31.44 20.54
CA PRO A 4 18.68 -30.66 21.08
C PRO A 4 17.35 -31.36 20.74
N PRO A 5 16.31 -31.23 21.58
CA PRO A 5 14.98 -31.67 21.19
C PRO A 5 14.53 -30.94 19.92
N ALA A 6 13.67 -31.57 19.12
CA ALA A 6 13.06 -30.92 17.97
C ALA A 6 12.32 -29.64 18.42
N ALA A 7 12.43 -28.57 17.63
CA ALA A 7 11.61 -27.40 17.86
C ALA A 7 10.13 -27.77 17.68
N PRO A 8 9.21 -27.29 18.54
CA PRO A 8 7.78 -27.49 18.33
C PRO A 8 7.36 -26.89 16.98
N ASN A 9 6.71 -27.71 16.15
CA ASN A 9 6.08 -27.25 14.92
C ASN A 9 4.86 -26.39 15.28
N TYR A 10 4.76 -25.20 14.68
CA TYR A 10 3.58 -24.36 14.78
C TYR A 10 2.97 -24.16 13.40
N ILE A 11 1.64 -24.18 13.32
CA ILE A 11 0.87 -23.92 12.11
C ILE A 11 0.02 -22.66 12.28
N GLU A 12 -0.18 -21.91 11.18
CA GLU A 12 -1.09 -20.78 11.17
C GLU A 12 -2.55 -21.25 11.04
N GLN A 13 -3.39 -20.86 12.00
CA GLN A 13 -4.82 -21.13 12.02
C GLN A 13 -5.59 -19.79 12.13
N GLN A 14 -6.76 -19.72 11.50
CA GLN A 14 -7.66 -18.56 11.65
C GLN A 14 -8.22 -18.53 13.07
N ALA A 15 -8.20 -17.36 13.72
CA ALA A 15 -8.67 -17.20 15.09
C ALA A 15 -10.15 -17.62 15.25
N GLY A 16 -11.01 -17.30 14.27
CA GLY A 16 -12.40 -17.76 14.20
C GLY A 16 -12.59 -19.27 14.00
N SER A 17 -11.51 -20.05 13.89
CA SER A 17 -11.52 -21.51 13.80
C SER A 17 -10.86 -22.21 15.00
N LEU A 18 -10.49 -21.47 16.06
CA LEU A 18 -9.95 -22.04 17.30
C LEU A 18 -10.97 -22.88 18.06
N GLN A 19 -10.51 -23.93 18.72
CA GLN A 19 -11.32 -24.86 19.52
C GLN A 19 -10.72 -25.08 20.91
N SER A 20 -11.47 -25.77 21.77
CA SER A 20 -10.94 -26.23 23.07
C SER A 20 -9.96 -27.39 22.83
N GLY A 21 -8.80 -27.35 23.49
CA GLY A 21 -7.68 -28.27 23.28
C GLY A 21 -6.57 -27.71 22.39
N ASP A 22 -6.85 -26.69 21.57
CA ASP A 22 -5.83 -26.03 20.74
C ASP A 22 -4.74 -25.41 21.65
N HIS A 23 -3.47 -25.65 21.31
CA HIS A 23 -2.32 -25.18 22.07
C HIS A 23 -1.73 -23.92 21.43
N LEU A 24 -2.24 -22.76 21.86
CA LEU A 24 -1.95 -21.45 21.29
C LEU A 24 -0.58 -20.91 21.73
N LEU A 25 0.23 -20.39 20.80
CA LEU A 25 1.43 -19.60 21.13
C LEU A 25 1.00 -18.22 21.66
N LEU A 26 1.51 -17.85 22.84
CA LEU A 26 1.16 -16.60 23.50
C LEU A 26 1.86 -15.39 22.87
N PRO A 27 1.35 -14.15 23.04
CA PRO A 27 1.96 -12.93 22.51
C PRO A 27 3.40 -12.61 23.00
N ASP A 28 3.95 -13.39 23.93
CA ASP A 28 5.37 -13.32 24.31
C ASP A 28 6.30 -14.13 23.38
N GLY A 29 5.74 -14.87 22.42
CA GLY A 29 6.47 -15.63 21.39
C GLY A 29 7.27 -16.84 21.90
N ASN A 30 7.21 -17.15 23.20
CA ASN A 30 8.07 -18.14 23.84
C ASN A 30 7.31 -19.21 24.65
N ARG A 31 6.05 -18.95 25.03
CA ARG A 31 5.20 -19.87 25.78
C ARG A 31 3.95 -20.22 24.99
N SER A 32 3.53 -21.48 25.04
CA SER A 32 2.21 -21.93 24.58
C SER A 32 1.27 -22.18 25.76
N ALA A 33 -0.03 -22.10 25.53
CA ALA A 33 -1.06 -22.55 26.48
C ALA A 33 -2.25 -23.18 25.76
N GLU A 34 -2.77 -24.25 26.33
CA GLU A 34 -4.03 -24.90 25.92
C GLU A 34 -5.23 -23.96 26.11
N ILE A 35 -6.15 -23.96 25.15
CA ILE A 35 -7.44 -23.28 25.25
C ILE A 35 -8.47 -24.20 25.91
N GLN A 36 -9.07 -23.77 27.03
CA GLN A 36 -10.15 -24.47 27.73
C GLN A 36 -11.55 -24.10 27.25
N ARG A 37 -11.69 -22.91 26.65
CA ARG A 37 -12.97 -22.38 26.17
C ARG A 37 -12.72 -21.30 25.13
N VAL A 38 -13.53 -21.33 24.07
CA VAL A 38 -13.64 -20.27 23.07
C VAL A 38 -15.06 -19.71 23.13
N ASP A 39 -15.19 -18.39 23.24
CA ASP A 39 -16.43 -17.65 22.95
C ASP A 39 -16.17 -16.72 21.76
N VAL A 40 -17.22 -16.43 20.96
CA VAL A 40 -17.13 -15.53 19.80
C VAL A 40 -18.12 -14.39 19.98
N GLU A 41 -17.61 -13.16 20.00
CA GLU A 41 -18.40 -11.92 20.00
C GLU A 41 -18.59 -11.46 18.54
N THR A 42 -19.85 -11.24 18.15
CA THR A 42 -20.17 -10.65 16.83
C THR A 42 -20.25 -9.14 16.89
N ASP A 43 -20.05 -8.47 15.75
CA ASP A 43 -20.38 -7.05 15.57
C ASP A 43 -21.91 -6.80 15.53
N ASP A 44 -22.29 -5.52 15.43
CA ASP A 44 -23.69 -5.06 15.30
C ASP A 44 -24.39 -5.57 14.02
N PHE A 45 -23.66 -6.19 13.09
CA PHE A 45 -24.18 -6.79 11.85
C PHE A 45 -24.26 -8.33 11.92
N GLY A 46 -23.82 -8.95 13.02
CA GLY A 46 -23.80 -10.39 13.22
C GLY A 46 -22.55 -11.10 12.68
N THR A 47 -21.52 -10.37 12.25
CA THR A 47 -20.25 -10.93 11.79
C THR A 47 -19.35 -11.25 12.99
N PRO A 48 -18.68 -12.42 13.05
CA PRO A 48 -17.63 -12.66 14.06
C PRO A 48 -16.57 -11.56 14.06
N ALA A 49 -16.43 -10.86 15.18
CA ALA A 49 -15.53 -9.72 15.32
C ALA A 49 -14.36 -10.04 16.27
N MET A 50 -14.67 -10.61 17.43
CA MET A 50 -13.67 -10.98 18.45
C MET A 50 -13.85 -12.44 18.89
N VAL A 51 -12.73 -13.08 19.18
CA VAL A 51 -12.63 -14.42 19.75
C VAL A 51 -12.03 -14.28 21.14
N LEU A 52 -12.71 -14.83 22.14
CA LEU A 52 -12.31 -14.83 23.54
C LEU A 52 -11.84 -16.24 23.91
N ALA A 53 -10.52 -16.43 23.99
CA ALA A 53 -9.92 -17.69 24.40
C ALA A 53 -9.62 -17.67 25.90
N THR A 54 -10.15 -18.62 26.66
CA THR A 54 -9.77 -18.86 28.07
C THR A 54 -8.74 -19.98 28.13
N LEU A 55 -7.61 -19.74 28.78
CA LEU A 55 -6.42 -20.60 28.74
C LEU A 55 -6.25 -21.45 30.01
N THR A 56 -5.60 -22.60 29.89
CA THR A 56 -5.21 -23.45 31.02
C THR A 56 -4.21 -22.71 31.91
N GLY A 57 -4.74 -22.11 32.99
CA GLY A 57 -4.07 -21.13 33.85
C GLY A 57 -4.96 -19.94 34.25
N GLY A 58 -6.16 -19.79 33.66
CA GLY A 58 -7.15 -18.76 34.02
C GLY A 58 -6.92 -17.40 33.36
N GLY A 59 -5.92 -17.27 32.48
CA GLY A 59 -5.75 -16.10 31.63
C GLY A 59 -6.74 -16.10 30.46
N GLY A 60 -7.28 -14.93 30.13
CA GLY A 60 -8.11 -14.73 28.93
C GLY A 60 -7.35 -13.93 27.86
N LEU A 61 -7.48 -14.33 26.60
CA LEU A 61 -6.94 -13.61 25.44
C LEU A 61 -8.10 -13.16 24.53
N ARG A 62 -7.99 -11.93 23.99
CA ARG A 62 -8.92 -11.39 23.00
C ARG A 62 -8.20 -11.30 21.66
N ILE A 63 -8.74 -11.95 20.63
CA ILE A 63 -8.15 -12.07 19.30
C ILE A 63 -9.18 -11.56 18.29
N ALA A 64 -8.80 -10.78 17.27
CA ALA A 64 -9.75 -10.42 16.22
C ALA A 64 -10.06 -11.66 15.35
N ALA A 65 -11.33 -11.89 15.02
CA ALA A 65 -11.77 -13.16 14.42
C ALA A 65 -11.15 -13.47 13.03
N ALA A 66 -10.73 -12.42 12.31
CA ALA A 66 -10.06 -12.49 11.01
C ALA A 66 -8.51 -12.46 11.09
N SER A 67 -7.92 -12.59 12.28
CA SER A 67 -6.47 -12.74 12.45
C SER A 67 -6.04 -14.21 12.32
N THR A 68 -4.85 -14.46 11.77
CA THR A 68 -4.15 -15.73 11.98
C THR A 68 -3.46 -15.75 13.34
N VAL A 69 -3.31 -16.94 13.90
CA VAL A 69 -2.56 -17.24 15.12
C VAL A 69 -1.77 -18.53 14.94
N LEU A 70 -0.72 -18.72 15.73
CA LEU A 70 0.09 -19.93 15.72
C LEU A 70 -0.41 -20.90 16.80
N ILE A 71 -0.81 -22.11 16.40
CA ILE A 71 -1.06 -23.23 17.30
C ILE A 71 0.02 -24.31 17.13
N LEU A 72 0.31 -25.04 18.21
CA LEU A 72 1.20 -26.20 18.20
C LEU A 72 0.59 -27.32 17.35
N GLU A 73 1.34 -27.85 16.40
CA GLU A 73 0.96 -29.04 15.65
C GLU A 73 0.94 -30.25 16.59
N ALA A 74 -0.25 -30.79 16.85
CA ALA A 74 -0.40 -31.99 17.66
C ALA A 74 0.16 -33.20 16.88
N ALA A 75 1.30 -33.73 17.32
CA ALA A 75 1.82 -34.99 16.80
C ALA A 75 0.78 -36.09 17.04
N ALA A 76 0.22 -36.64 15.95
CA ALA A 76 -0.97 -37.48 16.00
C ALA A 76 -0.77 -38.71 16.91
N GLU A 77 -1.57 -38.80 17.97
CA GLU A 77 -1.62 -40.00 18.80
C GLU A 77 -2.13 -41.18 17.97
N VAL A 78 -1.32 -42.24 17.88
CA VAL A 78 -1.67 -43.47 17.18
C VAL A 78 -2.69 -44.23 18.03
N VAL A 79 -3.97 -44.01 17.73
CA VAL A 79 -5.07 -44.80 18.32
C VAL A 79 -5.02 -46.21 17.73
N GLU A 80 -4.48 -47.16 18.49
CA GLU A 80 -4.51 -48.58 18.13
C GLU A 80 -5.96 -49.09 18.12
N THR A 81 -6.48 -49.45 16.94
CA THR A 81 -7.71 -50.24 16.83
C THR A 81 -7.38 -51.73 16.80
N PRO A 82 -7.96 -52.56 17.68
CA PRO A 82 -7.77 -54.00 17.63
C PRO A 82 -8.39 -54.60 16.35
N SER A 83 -7.81 -55.71 15.88
CA SER A 83 -8.12 -56.39 14.62
C SER A 83 -9.27 -57.41 14.71
N ASP A 84 -9.41 -58.20 13.64
CA ASP A 84 -10.19 -59.44 13.46
C ASP A 84 -11.57 -59.21 12.77
N ASP A 85 -12.02 -59.93 11.74
CA ASP A 85 -11.42 -60.90 10.76
C ASP A 85 -12.42 -60.97 9.56
N ASP A 86 -12.23 -61.47 8.33
CA ASP A 86 -11.23 -62.25 7.56
C ASP A 86 -11.35 -61.79 6.05
N GLY A 87 -10.54 -62.32 5.12
CA GLY A 87 -10.96 -62.45 3.71
C GLY A 87 -10.05 -61.89 2.61
N SER A 88 -8.74 -62.09 2.70
CA SER A 88 -7.74 -61.75 1.64
C SER A 88 -7.91 -62.62 0.36
N PRO A 89 -7.30 -62.30 -0.83
CA PRO A 89 -5.93 -61.75 -0.99
C PRO A 89 -5.59 -60.78 -2.16
N LEU A 90 -4.61 -59.91 -1.88
CA LEU A 90 -3.43 -59.52 -2.69
C LEU A 90 -3.49 -59.38 -4.24
N GLN A 91 -3.15 -58.18 -4.75
CA GLN A 91 -1.87 -57.97 -5.45
C GLN A 91 -1.47 -56.47 -5.57
N LEU A 92 -0.19 -56.21 -5.89
CA LEU A 92 0.44 -54.87 -5.95
C LEU A 92 0.34 -54.23 -7.34
N VAL A 93 0.21 -52.89 -7.39
CA VAL A 93 0.78 -52.00 -8.44
C VAL A 93 1.15 -50.64 -7.80
N GLU A 94 2.31 -50.07 -8.13
CA GLU A 94 2.69 -48.69 -7.79
C GLU A 94 2.24 -47.69 -8.88
N PRO A 95 1.94 -46.42 -8.55
CA PRO A 95 1.49 -45.44 -9.55
C PRO A 95 2.65 -44.92 -10.42
N ALA A 96 2.35 -44.70 -11.70
CA ALA A 96 3.20 -44.00 -12.66
C ALA A 96 2.37 -42.96 -13.45
N PRO A 97 2.97 -41.87 -13.97
CA PRO A 97 2.24 -40.76 -14.58
C PRO A 97 1.95 -40.98 -16.08
N GLU A 98 1.02 -40.19 -16.62
CA GLU A 98 0.77 -40.08 -18.06
C GLU A 98 0.91 -38.62 -18.52
N ASP A 99 1.58 -38.44 -19.66
CA ASP A 99 1.75 -37.20 -20.44
C ASP A 99 1.96 -37.64 -21.92
N ASP A 100 1.69 -36.74 -22.88
CA ASP A 100 1.75 -36.95 -24.34
C ASP A 100 0.78 -38.04 -24.93
N SER A 101 0.30 -37.99 -26.19
CA SER A 101 0.24 -36.92 -27.22
C SER A 101 -0.58 -37.37 -28.47
N VAL A 102 -0.48 -36.57 -29.56
CA VAL A 102 -0.61 -36.91 -31.02
C VAL A 102 -2.02 -37.14 -31.66
N ASP A 103 -2.26 -36.82 -32.95
CA ASP A 103 -1.33 -36.43 -34.05
C ASP A 103 -1.90 -35.48 -35.17
N VAL A 104 -0.99 -35.15 -36.12
CA VAL A 104 -0.97 -34.36 -37.40
C VAL A 104 -2.16 -34.52 -38.41
N ASP A 105 -2.29 -33.79 -39.55
CA ASP A 105 -1.26 -33.16 -40.43
C ASP A 105 -1.71 -31.98 -41.34
N SER A 106 -0.68 -31.41 -41.99
CA SER A 106 -0.49 -30.34 -42.97
C SER A 106 -1.24 -30.54 -44.31
N VAL A 107 -1.19 -29.70 -45.36
CA VAL A 107 -0.26 -28.65 -45.86
C VAL A 107 -1.10 -27.56 -46.61
N HIS A 108 -0.63 -26.51 -47.31
CA HIS A 108 0.66 -26.14 -47.95
C HIS A 108 0.78 -24.60 -48.13
N ALA A 109 1.82 -24.09 -48.83
CA ALA A 109 1.95 -22.68 -49.21
C ALA A 109 2.70 -22.49 -50.55
N VAL A 110 2.27 -21.52 -51.39
CA VAL A 110 2.97 -21.07 -52.61
C VAL A 110 2.74 -19.56 -52.81
N ALA A 111 3.76 -18.83 -53.26
CA ALA A 111 3.67 -17.41 -53.60
C ALA A 111 3.64 -17.18 -55.13
N GLY A 112 2.98 -16.10 -55.57
CA GLY A 112 2.96 -15.69 -56.97
C GLY A 112 2.45 -14.27 -57.15
N ALA A 113 3.23 -13.42 -57.83
CA ALA A 113 2.85 -12.05 -58.16
C ALA A 113 2.60 -11.91 -59.66
N GLN A 114 1.61 -11.10 -60.05
CA GLN A 114 1.67 -10.36 -61.32
C GLN A 114 0.72 -9.16 -61.37
N ASP A 115 1.17 -8.14 -62.08
CA ASP A 115 0.50 -6.87 -62.41
C ASP A 115 -0.18 -6.97 -63.79
N LYS A 116 -1.33 -6.30 -63.98
CA LYS A 116 -1.81 -5.74 -65.28
C LYS A 116 -3.12 -4.94 -65.21
N SER A 117 -2.95 -3.61 -65.20
CA SER A 117 -3.57 -2.64 -66.12
C SER A 117 -4.90 -2.94 -66.89
N GLY A 118 -5.93 -2.10 -66.64
CA GLY A 118 -6.90 -1.62 -67.64
C GLY A 118 -8.10 -2.53 -68.02
N ALA A 119 -9.11 -2.05 -68.75
CA ALA A 119 -9.57 -0.68 -69.05
C ALA A 119 -10.97 -0.72 -69.72
N GLN A 120 -11.71 0.40 -69.69
CA GLN A 120 -13.02 0.66 -70.36
C GLN A 120 -14.22 -0.19 -69.85
N ASP A 121 -15.31 0.39 -69.35
CA ASP A 121 -16.24 1.41 -69.87
C ASP A 121 -17.42 0.83 -70.66
N LYS A 122 -18.60 0.86 -70.04
CA LYS A 122 -19.84 1.37 -70.65
C LYS A 122 -20.84 1.80 -69.57
N GLY A 123 -21.31 3.03 -69.67
CA GLY A 123 -22.22 3.63 -68.69
C GLY A 123 -23.68 3.17 -68.78
N GLY A 124 -24.44 3.54 -67.76
CA GLY A 124 -25.90 3.41 -67.67
C GLY A 124 -26.36 4.17 -66.42
N GLU A 125 -26.94 5.35 -66.62
CA GLU A 125 -27.39 6.22 -65.53
C GLU A 125 -28.60 5.62 -64.80
N ASN A 126 -28.61 5.74 -63.47
CA ASN A 126 -29.82 5.91 -62.69
C ASN A 126 -29.47 6.52 -61.33
N ASP A 127 -30.19 7.57 -60.95
CA ASP A 127 -29.95 8.31 -59.70
C ASP A 127 -30.46 7.55 -58.47
N GLY A 128 -29.77 7.78 -57.35
CA GLY A 128 -30.43 7.97 -56.06
C GLY A 128 -30.98 6.75 -55.31
N ASP A 129 -30.08 6.02 -54.65
CA ASP A 129 -30.24 5.86 -53.20
C ASP A 129 -28.87 5.84 -52.49
N ALA A 130 -28.79 6.40 -51.29
CA ALA A 130 -27.53 6.63 -50.59
C ALA A 130 -27.24 5.53 -49.55
N ALA A 131 -26.16 4.77 -49.75
CA ALA A 131 -25.80 3.65 -48.89
C ALA A 131 -25.51 4.10 -47.44
N ALA A 132 -26.43 3.79 -46.52
CA ALA A 132 -26.25 3.97 -45.09
C ALA A 132 -25.27 2.91 -44.53
N VAL A 133 -23.97 3.14 -44.71
CA VAL A 133 -22.92 2.31 -44.11
C VAL A 133 -22.94 2.49 -42.60
N VAL A 134 -23.53 1.53 -41.89
CA VAL A 134 -23.56 1.48 -40.42
C VAL A 134 -22.15 1.16 -39.92
N VAL A 135 -21.35 2.20 -39.71
CA VAL A 135 -20.09 2.12 -38.97
C VAL A 135 -20.43 1.77 -37.51
N PRO A 136 -19.95 0.65 -36.96
CA PRO A 136 -20.13 0.35 -35.54
C PRO A 136 -19.51 1.47 -34.69
N PRO A 137 -20.13 1.91 -33.59
CA PRO A 137 -19.52 2.91 -32.72
C PRO A 137 -18.17 2.41 -32.25
N LEU A 138 -17.14 3.26 -32.40
CA LEU A 138 -15.80 3.00 -31.87
C LEU A 138 -15.94 2.64 -30.37
N PRO A 139 -15.26 1.59 -29.87
CA PRO A 139 -15.31 1.27 -28.45
C PRO A 139 -14.96 2.51 -27.63
N PRO A 140 -15.64 2.75 -26.49
CA PRO A 140 -15.37 3.92 -25.67
C PRO A 140 -13.87 3.97 -25.36
N ALA A 141 -13.26 5.14 -25.58
CA ALA A 141 -11.86 5.35 -25.23
C ALA A 141 -11.63 4.93 -23.77
N PRO A 142 -10.49 4.30 -23.44
CA PRO A 142 -10.18 3.96 -22.06
C PRO A 142 -10.35 5.20 -21.18
N PRO A 143 -10.91 5.07 -19.96
CA PRO A 143 -11.25 6.22 -19.13
C PRO A 143 -10.04 7.12 -18.99
N VAL A 144 -10.23 8.42 -19.27
CA VAL A 144 -9.15 9.41 -19.24
C VAL A 144 -8.44 9.27 -17.90
N VAL A 145 -7.15 8.91 -17.96
CA VAL A 145 -6.37 8.66 -16.75
C VAL A 145 -6.34 9.96 -15.96
N SER A 146 -6.98 9.97 -14.79
CA SER A 146 -6.98 11.10 -13.84
C SER A 146 -5.63 11.21 -13.13
N GLY A 147 -4.57 11.27 -13.93
CA GLY A 147 -3.18 11.47 -13.52
C GLY A 147 -2.69 12.87 -13.89
N PRO A 148 -1.40 13.13 -13.69
CA PRO A 148 -0.77 14.39 -14.04
C PRO A 148 -0.70 14.57 -15.56
N SER A 149 -0.78 15.81 -16.05
CA SER A 149 -0.43 16.10 -17.45
C SER A 149 1.08 16.20 -17.62
N ASP A 150 1.56 16.07 -18.87
CA ASP A 150 2.97 16.29 -19.20
C ASP A 150 3.43 17.72 -18.83
N GLU A 151 2.51 18.69 -18.86
CA GLU A 151 2.74 20.08 -18.42
C GLU A 151 2.91 20.19 -16.89
N ASP A 152 2.12 19.43 -16.10
CA ASP A 152 2.32 19.38 -14.64
C ASP A 152 3.67 18.71 -14.30
N LEU A 153 4.00 17.61 -14.97
CA LEU A 153 5.24 16.86 -14.74
C LEU A 153 6.48 17.67 -15.13
N ALA A 154 6.39 18.54 -16.14
CA ALA A 154 7.47 19.45 -16.53
C ALA A 154 7.83 20.50 -15.45
N LEU A 155 6.97 20.72 -14.47
CA LEU A 155 7.24 21.59 -13.30
C LEU A 155 7.95 20.84 -12.14
N ILE A 156 8.09 19.52 -12.23
CA ILE A 156 8.86 18.71 -11.29
C ILE A 156 10.26 18.47 -11.88
N PRO A 157 11.35 18.82 -11.17
CA PRO A 157 12.71 18.56 -11.65
C PRO A 157 12.97 17.06 -11.89
N ALA A 158 13.53 16.73 -13.05
CA ALA A 158 14.01 15.37 -13.30
C ALA A 158 15.17 15.02 -12.34
N PRO A 159 15.25 13.77 -11.83
CA PRO A 159 16.29 13.36 -10.89
C PRO A 159 17.69 13.45 -11.50
N ALA A 160 18.68 13.77 -10.66
CA ALA A 160 20.08 13.95 -11.06
C ALA A 160 20.82 12.62 -11.28
N GLY A 161 20.29 11.75 -12.14
CA GLY A 161 20.81 10.40 -12.40
C GLY A 161 19.74 9.33 -12.14
N THR A 162 20.15 8.21 -11.54
CA THR A 162 19.22 7.18 -11.07
C THR A 162 18.59 7.57 -9.72
N PRO A 163 17.44 6.99 -9.35
CA PRO A 163 16.86 7.16 -8.00
C PRO A 163 17.87 6.83 -6.88
N GLU A 164 18.69 5.80 -7.06
CA GLU A 164 19.71 5.39 -6.10
C GLU A 164 20.82 6.43 -5.96
N ALA A 165 21.23 7.09 -7.06
CA ALA A 165 22.25 8.14 -7.02
C ALA A 165 21.76 9.40 -6.28
N VAL A 166 20.46 9.71 -6.32
CA VAL A 166 19.86 10.79 -5.52
C VAL A 166 19.91 10.46 -4.03
N VAL A 167 19.62 9.21 -3.66
CA VAL A 167 19.70 8.73 -2.27
C VAL A 167 21.15 8.64 -1.76
N GLU A 168 22.10 8.28 -2.63
CA GLU A 168 23.54 8.32 -2.33
C GLU A 168 24.05 9.76 -2.14
N ALA A 169 23.60 10.70 -2.98
CA ALA A 169 23.93 12.12 -2.83
C ALA A 169 23.43 12.69 -1.49
N ALA A 170 22.19 12.38 -1.08
CA ALA A 170 21.64 12.77 0.22
C ALA A 170 22.45 12.17 1.40
N ALA A 171 22.88 10.91 1.30
CA ALA A 171 23.77 10.29 2.28
C ALA A 171 25.17 10.94 2.33
N GLY A 172 25.71 11.31 1.16
CA GLY A 172 26.99 12.00 1.02
C GLY A 172 26.97 13.43 1.57
N ALA A 173 25.82 14.11 1.54
CA ALA A 173 25.60 15.40 2.19
C ALA A 173 25.54 15.28 3.73
N HIS A 174 25.01 14.18 4.25
CA HIS A 174 24.77 13.98 5.70
C HIS A 174 25.51 12.76 6.30
N PRO A 175 26.86 12.65 6.16
CA PRO A 175 27.65 11.46 6.56
C PRO A 175 27.78 11.27 8.09
N LYS A 176 26.95 11.95 8.88
CA LYS A 176 26.84 11.85 10.35
C LYS A 176 25.43 11.53 10.83
N SER A 177 24.39 11.61 9.98
CA SER A 177 23.04 11.20 10.39
C SER A 177 22.91 9.68 10.27
N VAL A 178 22.77 9.02 11.41
CA VAL A 178 22.53 7.57 11.47
C VAL A 178 21.18 7.22 10.81
N GLY A 179 20.16 8.08 10.94
CA GLY A 179 18.85 7.90 10.30
C GLY A 179 18.96 7.89 8.77
N VAL A 180 19.60 8.91 8.19
CA VAL A 180 19.85 8.97 6.74
C VAL A 180 20.67 7.77 6.27
N LEU A 181 21.77 7.45 6.94
CA LEU A 181 22.64 6.34 6.52
C LEU A 181 21.92 4.99 6.53
N LEU A 182 21.09 4.70 7.56
CA LEU A 182 20.32 3.47 7.63
C LEU A 182 19.21 3.39 6.57
N LEU A 183 18.53 4.50 6.28
CA LEU A 183 17.51 4.55 5.22
C LEU A 183 18.16 4.41 3.83
N SER A 184 19.25 5.13 3.58
CA SER A 184 20.01 5.04 2.33
C SER A 184 20.62 3.65 2.10
N GLU A 185 21.11 2.94 3.13
CA GLU A 185 21.62 1.56 2.98
C GLU A 185 20.50 0.54 2.66
N ARG A 186 19.27 0.81 3.08
CA ARG A 186 18.09 -0.01 2.71
C ARG A 186 17.68 0.25 1.26
N LEU A 187 17.68 1.51 0.84
CA LEU A 187 17.30 1.97 -0.51
C LEU A 187 18.37 1.67 -1.58
N ALA A 188 19.66 1.69 -1.24
CA ALA A 188 20.78 1.38 -2.15
C ALA A 188 20.78 -0.06 -2.69
N LYS A 189 19.90 -0.93 -2.17
CA LYS A 189 19.66 -2.30 -2.67
C LYS A 189 18.72 -2.33 -3.89
N GLY A 190 18.20 -1.18 -4.31
CA GLY A 190 17.40 -0.97 -5.53
C GLY A 190 16.00 -0.44 -5.21
N ILE A 191 15.59 0.66 -5.85
CA ILE A 191 14.33 1.35 -5.55
C ILE A 191 13.16 0.71 -6.33
N ASN A 192 12.21 0.13 -5.60
CA ASN A 192 11.03 -0.52 -6.15
C ASN A 192 9.75 0.29 -5.85
N THR A 193 9.31 1.07 -6.83
CA THR A 193 8.12 1.93 -6.76
C THR A 193 6.80 1.18 -6.55
N LYS A 194 6.78 -0.16 -6.66
CA LYS A 194 5.61 -1.00 -6.35
C LYS A 194 5.64 -1.58 -4.94
N SER A 195 6.71 -1.40 -4.17
CA SER A 195 6.84 -1.90 -2.80
C SER A 195 6.50 -0.83 -1.77
N GLY A 196 5.46 -1.05 -0.95
CA GLY A 196 5.04 -0.11 0.09
C GLY A 196 6.14 0.22 1.10
N SER A 197 7.01 -0.74 1.44
CA SER A 197 8.17 -0.47 2.33
C SER A 197 9.20 0.44 1.68
N CYS A 198 9.46 0.30 0.38
CA CYS A 198 10.39 1.17 -0.35
C CYS A 198 9.84 2.60 -0.51
N LEU A 199 8.52 2.73 -0.73
CA LEU A 199 7.85 4.03 -0.77
C LEU A 199 7.88 4.71 0.61
N LYS A 200 7.68 3.94 1.69
CA LYS A 200 7.83 4.46 3.06
C LYS A 200 9.27 4.88 3.35
N ASP A 201 10.27 4.08 3.01
CA ASP A 201 11.68 4.40 3.27
C ASP A 201 12.14 5.68 2.57
N LEU A 202 11.64 5.95 1.35
CA LEU A 202 11.85 7.23 0.64
C LEU A 202 11.16 8.42 1.33
N SER A 203 9.93 8.22 1.81
CA SER A 203 9.15 9.26 2.50
C SER A 203 9.76 9.61 3.86
N ASP A 204 10.14 8.58 4.63
CA ASP A 204 10.83 8.71 5.91
C ASP A 204 12.20 9.41 5.73
N LEU A 205 12.92 9.13 4.64
CA LEU A 205 14.19 9.78 4.31
C LEU A 205 13.99 11.27 3.97
N ALA A 206 13.00 11.61 3.13
CA ALA A 206 12.68 13.00 2.82
C ALA A 206 12.23 13.78 4.08
N GLN A 207 11.48 13.13 4.97
CA GLN A 207 11.10 13.69 6.27
C GLN A 207 12.30 13.93 7.19
N GLU A 208 13.21 12.97 7.36
CA GLU A 208 14.44 13.13 8.17
C GLU A 208 15.31 14.29 7.64
N LEU A 209 15.50 14.37 6.33
CA LEU A 209 16.26 15.44 5.66
C LEU A 209 15.66 16.83 5.94
N PHE A 210 14.34 17.01 5.73
CA PHE A 210 13.72 18.32 5.95
C PHE A 210 13.51 18.65 7.43
N ILE A 211 12.89 17.74 8.18
CA ILE A 211 12.43 17.99 9.55
C ILE A 211 13.63 18.06 10.48
N ILE A 212 14.55 17.09 10.45
CA ILE A 212 15.64 17.02 11.43
C ILE A 212 16.89 17.75 10.92
N LEU A 213 17.30 17.49 9.69
CA LEU A 213 18.57 18.00 9.15
C LEU A 213 18.45 19.38 8.49
N LYS A 214 17.23 19.92 8.36
CA LYS A 214 16.91 21.25 7.79
C LYS A 214 17.40 21.42 6.35
N ASP A 215 17.42 20.34 5.58
CA ASP A 215 17.85 20.29 4.18
C ASP A 215 16.64 20.17 3.25
N PRO A 216 16.07 21.29 2.76
CA PRO A 216 14.94 21.25 1.82
C PRO A 216 15.34 20.81 0.41
N GLU A 217 16.63 20.90 0.04
CA GLU A 217 17.09 20.62 -1.32
C GLU A 217 17.19 19.12 -1.55
N ASN A 218 17.91 18.40 -0.68
CA ASN A 218 17.98 16.94 -0.74
C ASN A 218 16.66 16.28 -0.35
N ALA A 219 15.87 16.88 0.57
CA ALA A 219 14.54 16.38 0.88
C ALA A 219 13.60 16.41 -0.33
N LEU A 220 13.55 17.52 -1.08
CA LEU A 220 12.76 17.59 -2.32
C LEU A 220 13.28 16.63 -3.39
N ALA A 221 14.61 16.50 -3.55
CA ALA A 221 15.18 15.58 -4.54
C ALA A 221 14.80 14.11 -4.28
N VAL A 222 14.80 13.68 -3.00
CA VAL A 222 14.34 12.34 -2.61
C VAL A 222 12.81 12.22 -2.73
N ALA A 223 12.06 13.23 -2.30
CA ALA A 223 10.60 13.23 -2.38
C ALA A 223 10.08 13.17 -3.83
N ASP A 224 10.78 13.78 -4.79
CA ASP A 224 10.36 13.74 -6.19
C ASP A 224 10.40 12.35 -6.83
N LEU A 225 11.18 11.42 -6.27
CA LEU A 225 11.14 10.00 -6.64
C LEU A 225 9.79 9.34 -6.31
N LEU A 226 9.03 9.91 -5.36
CA LEU A 226 7.66 9.54 -5.02
C LEU A 226 6.63 10.44 -5.73
N ASN A 227 6.88 11.74 -5.81
CA ASN A 227 5.89 12.72 -6.27
C ASN A 227 5.49 12.55 -7.75
N VAL A 228 6.34 11.92 -8.57
CA VAL A 228 6.01 11.59 -9.98
C VAL A 228 5.16 10.33 -10.14
N LEU A 229 4.85 9.59 -9.06
CA LEU A 229 4.11 8.34 -9.13
C LEU A 229 2.59 8.58 -9.20
N PRO A 230 1.87 8.04 -10.20
CA PRO A 230 0.42 8.16 -10.26
C PRO A 230 -0.26 7.28 -9.21
N PHE A 231 -1.45 7.69 -8.75
CA PHE A 231 -2.27 6.85 -7.88
C PHE A 231 -2.71 5.58 -8.61
N ASP A 232 -2.45 4.42 -7.99
CA ASP A 232 -2.61 3.08 -8.56
C ASP A 232 -3.83 2.30 -8.00
N GLY A 233 -4.68 2.98 -7.22
CA GLY A 233 -5.79 2.37 -6.48
C GLY A 233 -5.43 1.83 -5.08
N ASN A 234 -4.15 1.59 -4.78
CA ASN A 234 -3.72 1.03 -3.50
C ASN A 234 -3.49 2.13 -2.46
N ARG A 235 -4.50 2.36 -1.60
CA ARG A 235 -4.43 3.34 -0.51
C ARG A 235 -3.23 3.14 0.44
N GLY A 236 -2.85 1.89 0.73
CA GLY A 236 -1.74 1.60 1.63
C GLY A 236 -0.35 1.92 1.05
N ARG A 237 -0.20 1.87 -0.28
CA ARG A 237 1.00 2.43 -0.96
C ARG A 237 0.92 3.95 -1.07
N TRP A 238 -0.27 4.45 -1.36
CA TRP A 238 -0.49 5.87 -1.60
C TRP A 238 -0.12 6.74 -0.40
N SER A 239 -0.38 6.32 0.85
CA SER A 239 -0.08 7.12 2.05
C SER A 239 1.37 7.65 2.11
N SER A 240 2.37 6.87 1.66
CA SER A 240 3.76 7.36 1.63
C SER A 240 4.02 8.42 0.55
N VAL A 241 3.32 8.32 -0.59
CA VAL A 241 3.33 9.32 -1.67
C VAL A 241 2.53 10.56 -1.27
N GLU A 242 1.41 10.38 -0.58
CA GLU A 242 0.53 11.43 -0.03
C GLU A 242 1.28 12.28 1.01
N ALA A 243 1.99 11.65 1.95
CA ALA A 243 2.89 12.34 2.89
C ALA A 243 4.03 13.08 2.16
N SER A 244 4.63 12.46 1.13
CA SER A 244 5.69 13.08 0.31
C SER A 244 5.19 14.33 -0.43
N LEU A 245 4.00 14.26 -1.04
CA LEU A 245 3.38 15.37 -1.76
C LEU A 245 2.98 16.51 -0.81
N ALA A 246 2.47 16.19 0.38
CA ALA A 246 2.14 17.18 1.41
C ALA A 246 3.38 17.92 1.92
N LEU A 247 4.46 17.18 2.22
CA LEU A 247 5.76 17.73 2.57
C LEU A 247 6.32 18.61 1.44
N SER A 248 6.30 18.10 0.20
CA SER A 248 6.88 18.77 -0.96
C SER A 248 6.15 20.06 -1.33
N SER A 249 4.82 20.10 -1.25
CA SER A 249 4.06 21.35 -1.37
C SER A 249 4.51 22.37 -0.34
N TYR A 250 4.59 21.98 0.95
CA TYR A 250 5.00 22.89 2.00
C TYR A 250 6.42 23.45 1.76
N ILE A 251 7.40 22.61 1.43
CA ILE A 251 8.77 23.06 1.13
C ILE A 251 8.76 24.01 -0.07
N CYS A 252 8.07 23.66 -1.17
CA CYS A 252 7.99 24.54 -2.33
C CYS A 252 7.34 25.90 -2.02
N ARG A 253 6.30 25.96 -1.17
CA ARG A 253 5.73 27.24 -0.71
C ARG A 253 6.72 28.04 0.15
N GLN A 254 7.48 27.40 1.05
CA GLN A 254 8.55 28.09 1.80
C GLN A 254 9.68 28.61 0.90
N LEU A 255 9.90 27.99 -0.26
CA LEU A 255 10.86 28.42 -1.28
C LEU A 255 10.26 29.35 -2.36
N GLY A 256 8.98 29.75 -2.24
CA GLY A 256 8.29 30.60 -3.22
C GLY A 256 7.97 29.93 -4.57
N GLN A 257 8.08 28.61 -4.67
CA GLN A 257 7.82 27.81 -5.86
C GLN A 257 6.32 27.45 -5.97
N GLU A 258 5.47 28.47 -6.02
CA GLU A 258 4.01 28.34 -5.90
C GLU A 258 3.36 27.44 -6.96
N GLU A 259 3.84 27.48 -8.21
CA GLU A 259 3.33 26.65 -9.32
C GLU A 259 3.60 25.16 -9.07
N ARG A 260 4.83 24.82 -8.66
CA ARG A 260 5.25 23.46 -8.30
C ARG A 260 4.54 22.95 -7.04
N ALA A 261 4.29 23.81 -6.06
CA ALA A 261 3.46 23.47 -4.91
C ALA A 261 2.01 23.15 -5.32
N ALA A 262 1.40 23.95 -6.19
CA ALA A 262 0.05 23.71 -6.70
C ALA A 262 -0.05 22.39 -7.50
N VAL A 263 1.01 22.00 -8.22
CA VAL A 263 1.15 20.69 -8.87
C VAL A 263 1.10 19.55 -7.84
N TYR A 264 1.91 19.59 -6.78
CA TYR A 264 1.86 18.54 -5.75
C TYR A 264 0.49 18.46 -5.05
N GLU A 265 -0.13 19.59 -4.74
CA GLU A 265 -1.47 19.63 -4.14
C GLU A 265 -2.55 19.08 -5.09
N LYS A 266 -2.39 19.25 -6.41
CA LYS A 266 -3.24 18.65 -7.45
C LYS A 266 -3.09 17.13 -7.46
N PHE A 267 -1.86 16.62 -7.39
CA PHE A 267 -1.56 15.18 -7.44
C PHE A 267 -2.02 14.47 -6.18
N LEU A 268 -1.82 15.09 -5.02
CA LEU A 268 -2.30 14.63 -3.72
C LEU A 268 -3.83 14.44 -3.71
N ARG A 269 -4.55 15.26 -4.50
CA ARG A 269 -6.00 15.16 -4.71
C ARG A 269 -6.42 14.28 -5.91
N ALA A 270 -5.50 13.63 -6.63
CA ALA A 270 -5.83 12.71 -7.72
C ALA A 270 -6.74 11.53 -7.31
N PRO A 271 -6.60 10.90 -6.13
CA PRO A 271 -7.51 9.85 -5.66
C PRO A 271 -8.95 10.33 -5.38
N GLU A 272 -9.20 11.64 -5.42
CA GLU A 272 -10.54 12.22 -5.32
C GLU A 272 -11.26 12.24 -6.67
N ALA A 273 -10.50 12.37 -7.77
CA ALA A 273 -11.00 12.46 -9.14
C ALA A 273 -11.32 11.11 -9.80
N MET A 274 -11.07 9.99 -9.10
CA MET A 274 -11.40 8.64 -9.60
C MET A 274 -12.89 8.27 -9.50
N GLU A 275 -13.67 8.95 -8.66
CA GLU A 275 -15.11 8.71 -8.57
C GLU A 275 -15.83 9.46 -9.70
N THR A 276 -16.35 8.70 -10.66
CA THR A 276 -16.98 9.23 -11.88
C THR A 276 -18.48 9.49 -11.72
N ASP A 277 -19.13 8.95 -10.68
CA ASP A 277 -20.51 9.26 -10.33
C ASP A 277 -20.60 10.63 -9.61
N PRO A 278 -21.23 11.67 -10.19
CA PRO A 278 -21.28 13.01 -9.59
C PRO A 278 -22.00 13.05 -8.23
N PHE A 279 -22.92 12.11 -7.97
CA PHE A 279 -23.59 12.02 -6.67
C PHE A 279 -22.63 11.48 -5.61
N LYS A 280 -21.97 10.35 -5.87
CA LYS A 280 -20.96 9.79 -4.94
C LYS A 280 -19.79 10.73 -4.76
N ALA A 281 -19.27 11.35 -5.82
CA ALA A 281 -18.19 12.33 -5.73
C ALA A 281 -18.54 13.47 -4.76
N ARG A 282 -19.78 13.99 -4.82
CA ARG A 282 -20.27 15.02 -3.89
C ARG A 282 -20.43 14.52 -2.45
N ILE A 283 -20.84 13.27 -2.24
CA ILE A 283 -20.91 12.66 -0.89
C ILE A 283 -19.49 12.46 -0.34
N ASN A 284 -18.57 11.89 -1.13
CA ASN A 284 -17.19 11.62 -0.75
C ASN A 284 -16.44 12.92 -0.41
N ALA A 285 -16.62 13.99 -1.20
CA ALA A 285 -16.09 15.31 -0.90
C ALA A 285 -16.64 15.88 0.43
N LYS A 286 -17.95 15.71 0.70
CA LYS A 286 -18.55 16.16 1.96
C LYS A 286 -18.09 15.34 3.17
N VAL A 287 -17.79 14.06 3.01
CA VAL A 287 -17.17 13.24 4.06
C VAL A 287 -15.73 13.71 4.31
N ARG A 288 -14.94 13.92 3.24
CA ARG A 288 -13.56 14.42 3.33
C ARG A 288 -13.47 15.77 4.03
N GLN A 289 -14.33 16.72 3.68
CA GLN A 289 -14.33 18.04 4.31
C GLN A 289 -14.61 17.97 5.82
N ARG A 290 -15.43 17.02 6.29
CA ARG A 290 -15.62 16.79 7.73
C ARG A 290 -14.34 16.31 8.41
N SER A 291 -13.64 15.33 7.83
CA SER A 291 -12.35 14.87 8.38
C SER A 291 -11.23 15.93 8.31
N LEU A 292 -11.29 16.86 7.34
CA LEU A 292 -10.39 18.02 7.29
C LEU A 292 -10.79 19.10 8.33
N ASN A 293 -12.08 19.25 8.63
CA ASN A 293 -12.59 20.21 9.62
C ASN A 293 -12.41 19.76 11.08
N GLU A 294 -12.42 18.44 11.33
CA GLU A 294 -12.24 17.79 12.64
C GLU A 294 -11.03 16.83 12.61
N PRO A 295 -9.79 17.33 12.38
CA PRO A 295 -8.61 16.48 12.27
C PRO A 295 -8.13 15.98 13.62
N ASN A 296 -7.54 14.78 13.65
CA ASN A 296 -6.82 14.32 14.84
C ASN A 296 -5.45 15.01 14.94
N LEU A 297 -5.29 15.87 15.93
CA LEU A 297 -4.03 16.59 16.21
C LEU A 297 -3.29 16.03 17.45
N TYR A 298 -3.68 14.85 17.97
CA TYR A 298 -2.94 14.12 19.02
C TYR A 298 -2.69 14.90 20.32
N ASP A 299 -3.52 15.90 20.65
CA ASP A 299 -3.35 16.75 21.84
C ASP A 299 -3.25 15.94 23.14
N LYS A 300 -4.09 14.92 23.30
CA LYS A 300 -4.15 14.11 24.53
C LYS A 300 -2.90 13.25 24.68
N GLU A 301 -2.39 12.75 23.57
CA GLU A 301 -1.23 11.86 23.47
C GLU A 301 0.06 12.64 23.72
N ILE A 302 0.17 13.86 23.19
CA ILE A 302 1.27 14.80 23.47
C ILE A 302 1.24 15.23 24.93
N PHE A 303 0.12 15.73 25.46
CA PHE A 303 0.04 16.13 26.87
C PHE A 303 0.32 14.95 27.82
N ARG A 304 -0.19 13.75 27.53
CA ARG A 304 0.15 12.53 28.30
C ARG A 304 1.64 12.19 28.25
N SER A 305 2.32 12.45 27.14
CA SER A 305 3.76 12.18 27.02
C SER A 305 4.58 13.20 27.80
N MET A 306 4.17 14.47 27.79
CA MET A 306 4.72 15.54 28.64
C MET A 306 4.51 15.24 30.13
N ASP A 307 3.29 14.89 30.55
CA ASP A 307 2.95 14.54 31.95
C ASP A 307 3.78 13.34 32.45
N ASN A 308 4.01 12.35 31.59
CA ASN A 308 4.85 11.19 31.88
C ASN A 308 6.36 11.46 31.76
N SER A 309 6.77 12.68 31.38
CA SER A 309 8.17 13.07 31.13
C SER A 309 8.90 12.17 30.12
N ASN A 310 8.21 11.76 29.05
CA ASN A 310 8.76 10.93 27.98
C ASN A 310 8.93 11.76 26.68
N PRO A 311 10.12 12.36 26.44
CA PRO A 311 10.35 13.24 25.31
C PRO A 311 10.40 12.50 23.96
N ASP A 312 10.84 11.23 23.95
CA ASP A 312 10.90 10.43 22.73
C ASP A 312 9.48 10.18 22.20
N ALA A 313 8.57 9.75 23.08
CA ALA A 313 7.15 9.59 22.73
C ALA A 313 6.48 10.94 22.39
N GLU A 314 6.80 12.03 23.11
CA GLU A 314 6.27 13.36 22.77
C GLU A 314 6.66 13.75 21.33
N ARG A 315 7.92 13.52 20.94
CA ARG A 315 8.43 13.80 19.60
C ARG A 315 7.77 12.92 18.54
N GLU A 316 7.50 11.65 18.81
CA GLU A 316 6.73 10.77 17.91
C GLU A 316 5.30 11.28 17.68
N TRP A 317 4.57 11.67 18.73
CA TRP A 317 3.22 12.23 18.56
C TRP A 317 3.22 13.59 17.88
N ARG A 318 4.24 14.43 18.10
CA ARG A 318 4.42 15.70 17.37
C ARG A 318 4.73 15.50 15.89
N LEU A 319 5.48 14.46 15.51
CA LEU A 319 5.69 14.09 14.11
C LEU A 319 4.36 13.70 13.44
N LEU A 320 3.53 12.87 14.09
CA LEU A 320 2.20 12.50 13.58
C LEU A 320 1.25 13.70 13.47
N ARG A 321 1.33 14.66 14.40
CA ARG A 321 0.63 15.95 14.30
C ARG A 321 1.14 16.79 13.12
N LEU A 322 2.45 16.87 12.93
CA LEU A 322 3.08 17.64 11.87
C LEU A 322 2.68 17.10 10.49
N GLU A 323 2.67 15.78 10.31
CA GLU A 323 2.15 15.11 9.11
C GLU A 323 0.68 15.47 8.86
N ALA A 324 -0.18 15.39 9.88
CA ALA A 324 -1.58 15.80 9.77
C ALA A 324 -1.77 17.29 9.40
N LEU A 325 -0.93 18.19 9.94
CA LEU A 325 -0.95 19.62 9.60
C LEU A 325 -0.48 19.89 8.17
N LEU A 326 0.56 19.21 7.69
CA LEU A 326 1.04 19.27 6.30
C LEU A 326 -0.04 18.76 5.33
N PHE A 327 -0.67 17.63 5.65
CA PHE A 327 -1.76 17.04 4.88
C PHE A 327 -2.97 17.99 4.77
N LEU A 328 -3.42 18.56 5.89
CA LEU A 328 -4.45 19.61 5.91
C LEU A 328 -4.08 20.78 5.01
N ARG A 329 -2.83 21.25 5.09
CA ARG A 329 -2.33 22.41 4.34
C ARG A 329 -2.27 22.17 2.83
N ALA A 330 -2.02 20.94 2.40
CA ALA A 330 -1.97 20.54 0.98
C ALA A 330 -3.35 20.22 0.37
N HIS A 331 -4.31 19.75 1.16
CA HIS A 331 -5.71 19.55 0.70
C HIS A 331 -6.48 20.86 0.46
N GLY A 332 -5.91 22.03 0.78
CA GLY A 332 -6.56 23.34 0.69
C GLY A 332 -7.02 23.91 2.05
N GLY A 333 -6.70 23.22 3.15
CA GLY A 333 -6.98 23.65 4.52
C GLY A 333 -8.30 23.11 5.09
N SER A 334 -8.57 23.56 6.31
CA SER A 334 -9.82 23.30 7.03
C SER A 334 -10.73 24.53 6.94
N GLU A 335 -12.05 24.35 6.85
CA GLU A 335 -13.01 25.45 7.00
C GLU A 335 -12.95 26.07 8.43
N THR A 336 -12.38 25.34 9.40
CA THR A 336 -12.18 25.77 10.79
C THR A 336 -10.76 26.29 11.09
N ILE A 337 -9.77 26.05 10.22
CA ILE A 337 -8.37 26.48 10.39
C ILE A 337 -7.82 27.02 9.06
N GLY A 338 -7.80 28.34 8.92
CA GLY A 338 -7.28 29.02 7.72
C GLY A 338 -5.76 28.88 7.55
N ALA A 339 -5.29 28.94 6.31
CA ALA A 339 -3.90 28.67 5.92
C ALA A 339 -2.82 29.39 6.77
N PRO A 340 -2.93 30.70 7.13
CA PRO A 340 -1.90 31.34 7.95
C PRO A 340 -1.74 30.76 9.37
N GLU A 341 -2.81 30.19 9.94
CA GLU A 341 -2.76 29.51 11.24
C GLU A 341 -2.26 28.05 11.09
N LEU A 342 -2.52 27.38 9.96
CA LEU A 342 -1.86 26.11 9.63
C LEU A 342 -0.34 26.31 9.46
N ASP A 343 0.08 27.29 8.65
CA ASP A 343 1.50 27.59 8.40
C ASP A 343 2.23 27.94 9.70
N ARG A 344 1.58 28.69 10.61
CA ARG A 344 2.09 28.96 11.96
C ARG A 344 2.20 27.70 12.83
N ARG A 345 1.21 26.82 12.83
CA ARG A 345 1.24 25.56 13.60
C ARG A 345 2.33 24.62 13.10
N ILE A 346 2.48 24.50 11.77
CA ILE A 346 3.56 23.73 11.15
C ILE A 346 4.92 24.28 11.59
N GLY A 347 5.10 25.61 11.59
CA GLY A 347 6.31 26.25 12.13
C GLY A 347 6.60 25.88 13.59
N ASN A 348 5.60 26.02 14.48
CA ASN A 348 5.75 25.71 15.90
C ASN A 348 6.11 24.24 16.16
N GLU A 349 5.49 23.29 15.45
CA GLU A 349 5.77 21.86 15.63
C GLU A 349 7.11 21.47 15.00
N LEU A 350 7.48 22.07 13.86
CA LEU A 350 8.84 21.93 13.32
C LEU A 350 9.88 22.39 14.35
N GLU A 351 9.71 23.56 14.97
CA GLU A 351 10.61 24.03 16.03
C GLU A 351 10.66 23.06 17.22
N SER A 352 9.51 22.53 17.65
CA SER A 352 9.39 21.62 18.79
C SER A 352 9.94 20.21 18.54
N VAL A 353 9.99 19.75 17.30
CA VAL A 353 10.57 18.44 16.90
C VAL A 353 12.09 18.54 16.64
N ARG A 354 12.61 19.77 16.50
CA ARG A 354 14.01 20.12 16.21
C ARG A 354 14.84 20.53 17.45
N SER A 355 14.22 20.65 18.62
CA SER A 355 14.81 21.16 19.87
C SER A 355 15.30 20.06 20.80
#